data_AF-A0A383B6Y6-F1
#
_entry.id   AF-A0A383B6Y6-F1
#
_cell.length_a   1.000
_cell.length_b   1.000
_cell.length_c   1.000
_cell.angle_alpha   90.00
_cell.angle_beta   90.00
_cell.angle_gamma   90.00
#
_symmetry.space_group_name_H-M   'P 1'
#
loop_
_entity.id
_entity.type
_entity.pdbx_description
1 polymer ?
#
loop_
_entity_poly.entity_id
_entity_poly.type
_entity_poly.pdbx_seq_one_letter_code
_entity_poly.pdbx_strand_id
1 'polypeptide(L)'
;NPEDGVMPPSFVLLVGDTAQLPASYSSGGHVSDNDYGDVSGDMMPEILYGRFSAQTPMHLQSQIDKTLEYEKYEMADPSFLGEVVMISGVDASYAPTYGNGQINYGTDYYFNNDHGIYSNTYLYPLSGSSGSQIKSDVSSGAAYVNYTAHGYEQGWADPSFTNSDVNNLTNNGKYPLMVGNCCSTNAFDTGECFGEALLRAQNKGAVGYIGGSDVTYWNEDFWWGVGNGNITSNPSYNSTGPGAYDC
;
A
#
# COMPACT_ATOMS: atom_id res chain seq x y z
N ASN A 1 14.31 24.05 -15.35
CA ASN A 1 13.49 23.69 -16.52
C ASN A 1 14.39 23.15 -17.61
N PRO A 2 14.11 21.95 -18.14
CA PRO A 2 14.84 21.41 -19.28
C PRO A 2 14.69 22.31 -20.52
N GLU A 3 15.61 22.18 -21.48
CA GLU A 3 15.57 22.93 -22.74
C GLU A 3 14.29 22.60 -23.54
N ASP A 4 13.82 23.56 -24.34
CA ASP A 4 12.68 23.37 -25.23
C ASP A 4 12.91 22.14 -26.14
N GLY A 5 11.98 21.18 -26.09
CA GLY A 5 12.07 19.91 -26.84
C GLY A 5 12.60 18.71 -26.04
N VAL A 6 13.04 18.91 -24.80
CA VAL A 6 13.35 17.81 -23.87
C VAL A 6 12.13 17.55 -23.00
N MET A 7 11.44 16.43 -23.26
CA MET A 7 10.37 15.97 -22.37
C MET A 7 11.02 15.35 -21.12
N PRO A 8 10.84 15.94 -19.92
CA PRO A 8 11.34 15.33 -18.70
C PRO A 8 10.64 13.98 -18.46
N PRO A 9 11.33 12.97 -17.90
CA PRO A 9 10.70 11.71 -17.55
C PRO A 9 9.60 11.93 -16.50
N SER A 10 8.45 11.29 -16.68
CA SER A 10 7.38 11.30 -15.67
C SER A 10 7.52 10.17 -14.64
N PHE A 11 8.18 9.06 -15.04
CA PHE A 11 8.32 7.87 -14.22
C PHE A 11 9.75 7.31 -14.27
N VAL A 12 10.18 6.72 -13.16
CA VAL A 12 11.36 5.86 -13.08
C VAL A 12 11.00 4.57 -12.35
N LEU A 13 11.28 3.42 -12.98
CA LEU A 13 11.13 2.10 -12.36
C LEU A 13 12.51 1.54 -12.04
N LEU A 14 12.79 1.40 -10.76
CA LEU A 14 14.00 0.81 -10.21
C LEU A 14 13.84 -0.71 -10.23
N VAL A 15 14.81 -1.45 -10.81
CA VAL A 15 14.71 -2.91 -10.95
C VAL A 15 15.89 -3.58 -10.27
N GLY A 16 15.60 -4.34 -9.22
CA GLY A 16 16.57 -5.01 -8.37
C GLY A 16 16.37 -4.70 -6.88
N ASP A 17 16.82 -5.61 -6.03
CA ASP A 17 16.97 -5.35 -4.59
C ASP A 17 18.24 -4.49 -4.32
N THR A 18 18.46 -4.06 -3.09
CA THR A 18 19.58 -3.23 -2.61
C THR A 18 20.96 -3.75 -3.03
N ALA A 19 21.12 -5.07 -3.20
CA ALA A 19 22.35 -5.68 -3.69
C ALA A 19 22.61 -5.47 -5.21
N GLN A 20 21.56 -5.28 -6.01
CA GLN A 20 21.66 -5.00 -7.45
C GLN A 20 21.62 -3.50 -7.74
N LEU A 21 20.76 -2.79 -7.02
CA LEU A 21 20.56 -1.35 -7.14
C LEU A 21 20.38 -0.80 -5.72
N PRO A 22 21.39 -0.11 -5.16
CA PRO A 22 21.30 0.48 -3.83
C PRO A 22 20.08 1.38 -3.65
N ALA A 23 19.72 1.63 -2.41
CA ALA A 23 18.83 2.75 -2.07
C ALA A 23 19.55 4.08 -2.36
N SER A 24 18.79 5.15 -2.63
CA SER A 24 19.38 6.49 -2.75
C SER A 24 19.85 7.02 -1.40
N TYR A 25 19.16 6.64 -0.33
CA TYR A 25 19.46 6.99 1.05
C TYR A 25 19.43 5.76 1.96
N SER A 26 20.40 5.67 2.86
CA SER A 26 20.42 4.68 3.94
C SER A 26 21.14 5.24 5.16
N SER A 27 20.43 5.44 6.27
CA SER A 27 21.01 5.89 7.54
C SER A 27 20.09 5.62 8.71
N GLY A 28 20.65 5.20 9.86
CA GLY A 28 19.91 5.10 11.12
C GLY A 28 18.77 4.08 11.14
N GLY A 29 18.73 3.13 10.19
CA GLY A 29 17.59 2.21 10.01
C GLY A 29 16.52 2.71 9.04
N HIS A 30 16.71 3.89 8.45
CA HIS A 30 15.86 4.40 7.38
C HIS A 30 16.49 4.12 6.01
N VAL A 31 15.68 3.58 5.10
CA VAL A 31 16.04 3.35 3.69
C VAL A 31 15.07 4.07 2.78
N SER A 32 15.54 4.69 1.70
CA SER A 32 14.68 5.42 0.77
C SER A 32 15.25 5.45 -0.66
N ASP A 33 14.32 5.51 -1.62
CA ASP A 33 14.59 5.74 -3.04
C ASP A 33 14.24 7.17 -3.49
N ASN A 34 13.83 8.04 -2.55
CA ASN A 34 13.29 9.36 -2.87
C ASN A 34 14.24 10.22 -3.71
N ASP A 35 15.55 10.15 -3.46
CA ASP A 35 16.52 10.98 -4.18
C ASP A 35 16.75 10.52 -5.64
N TYR A 36 16.20 9.36 -6.04
CA TYR A 36 16.11 9.03 -7.46
C TYR A 36 15.04 9.85 -8.20
N GLY A 37 14.01 10.31 -7.48
CA GLY A 37 12.91 11.11 -8.03
C GLY A 37 12.98 12.60 -7.66
N ASP A 38 13.65 12.94 -6.56
CA ASP A 38 13.88 14.31 -6.10
C ASP A 38 15.10 14.92 -6.79
N VAL A 39 14.84 15.72 -7.80
CA VAL A 39 15.88 16.38 -8.62
C VAL A 39 16.18 17.78 -8.06
N SER A 40 15.24 18.38 -7.33
CA SER A 40 15.38 19.72 -6.76
C SER A 40 16.11 19.73 -5.41
N GLY A 41 16.10 18.61 -4.68
CA GLY A 41 16.68 18.44 -3.35
C GLY A 41 15.80 18.98 -2.21
N ASP A 42 14.50 19.12 -2.44
CA ASP A 42 13.54 19.63 -1.45
C ASP A 42 12.71 18.52 -0.76
N MET A 43 13.08 17.27 -0.98
CA MET A 43 12.43 16.03 -0.51
C MET A 43 11.09 15.72 -1.20
N MET A 44 10.68 16.49 -2.20
CA MET A 44 9.50 16.20 -3.02
C MET A 44 9.93 15.66 -4.39
N PRO A 45 9.53 14.44 -4.76
CA PRO A 45 9.95 13.89 -6.05
C PRO A 45 9.26 14.60 -7.22
N GLU A 46 10.05 15.07 -8.19
CA GLU A 46 9.55 15.54 -9.49
C GLU A 46 9.24 14.40 -10.47
N ILE A 47 9.89 13.25 -10.28
CA ILE A 47 9.71 12.05 -11.08
C ILE A 47 9.05 10.99 -10.19
N LEU A 48 7.90 10.46 -10.61
CA LEU A 48 7.25 9.38 -9.89
C LEU A 48 8.13 8.13 -9.94
N TYR A 49 8.42 7.54 -8.80
CA TYR A 49 9.30 6.38 -8.72
C TYR A 49 8.61 5.18 -8.08
N GLY A 50 9.09 4.01 -8.46
CA GLY A 50 8.72 2.73 -7.85
C GLY A 50 9.85 1.74 -8.02
N ARG A 51 9.81 0.64 -7.25
CA ARG A 51 10.82 -0.41 -7.30
C ARG A 51 10.19 -1.78 -7.51
N PHE A 52 10.65 -2.49 -8.55
CA PHE A 52 10.53 -3.95 -8.62
C PHE A 52 11.73 -4.59 -7.93
N SER A 53 11.58 -4.77 -6.62
CA SER A 53 12.65 -5.35 -5.81
C SER A 53 12.72 -6.85 -6.06
N ALA A 54 13.88 -7.31 -6.53
CA ALA A 54 14.08 -8.69 -6.95
C ALA A 54 15.54 -9.12 -6.78
N GLN A 55 15.73 -10.24 -6.08
CA GLN A 55 17.04 -10.89 -5.92
C GLN A 55 17.27 -11.99 -6.98
N THR A 56 16.22 -12.42 -7.66
CA THR A 56 16.27 -13.48 -8.68
C THR A 56 15.41 -13.10 -9.89
N PRO A 57 15.67 -13.67 -11.08
CA PRO A 57 14.80 -13.46 -12.25
C PRO A 57 13.35 -13.89 -11.99
N MET A 58 13.11 -14.92 -11.17
CA MET A 58 11.75 -15.35 -10.82
C MET A 58 11.00 -14.31 -9.99
N HIS A 59 11.68 -13.64 -9.05
CA HIS A 59 11.07 -12.54 -8.27
C HIS A 59 10.63 -11.39 -9.17
N LEU A 60 11.45 -11.05 -10.18
CA LEU A 60 11.13 -10.02 -11.14
C LEU A 60 9.99 -10.46 -12.08
N GLN A 61 10.04 -11.70 -12.56
CA GLN A 61 9.03 -12.23 -13.47
C GLN A 61 7.64 -12.23 -12.82
N SER A 62 7.51 -12.62 -11.54
CA SER A 62 6.24 -12.53 -10.81
C SER A 62 5.63 -11.12 -10.83
N GLN A 63 6.46 -10.08 -10.69
CA GLN A 63 6.01 -8.68 -10.68
C GLN A 63 5.58 -8.22 -12.07
N ILE A 64 6.36 -8.57 -13.10
CA ILE A 64 6.04 -8.27 -14.50
C ILE A 64 4.75 -8.96 -14.92
N ASP A 65 4.58 -10.25 -14.64
CA ASP A 65 3.41 -11.03 -15.04
C ASP A 65 2.13 -10.45 -14.43
N LYS A 66 2.12 -10.16 -13.13
CA LYS A 66 0.98 -9.53 -12.45
C LYS A 66 0.65 -8.15 -13.02
N THR A 67 1.67 -7.34 -13.30
CA THR A 67 1.48 -6.00 -13.87
C THR A 67 0.90 -6.07 -15.27
N LEU A 68 1.45 -6.92 -16.15
CA LEU A 68 0.96 -7.08 -17.51
C LEU A 68 -0.45 -7.64 -17.54
N GLU A 69 -0.77 -8.63 -16.70
CA GLU A 69 -2.12 -9.19 -16.59
C GLU A 69 -3.13 -8.09 -16.20
N TYR A 70 -2.78 -7.25 -15.24
CA TYR A 70 -3.63 -6.16 -14.76
C TYR A 70 -3.80 -5.05 -15.79
N GLU A 71 -2.70 -4.54 -16.35
CA GLU A 71 -2.72 -3.41 -17.30
C GLU A 71 -3.30 -3.77 -18.66
N LYS A 72 -3.14 -5.03 -19.10
CA LYS A 72 -3.75 -5.52 -20.35
C LYS A 72 -5.17 -6.04 -20.17
N TYR A 73 -5.68 -6.06 -18.94
CA TYR A 73 -6.99 -6.59 -18.61
C TYR A 73 -7.16 -8.06 -19.04
N GLU A 74 -6.13 -8.88 -18.79
CA GLU A 74 -6.06 -10.29 -19.18
C GLU A 74 -6.50 -11.25 -18.07
N MET A 75 -6.93 -10.73 -16.92
CA MET A 75 -7.50 -11.57 -15.84
C MET A 75 -8.75 -12.31 -16.29
N ALA A 76 -8.89 -13.55 -15.82
CA ALA A 76 -10.01 -14.42 -16.20
C ALA A 76 -11.37 -13.95 -15.64
N ASP A 77 -11.36 -13.35 -14.46
CA ASP A 77 -12.56 -12.88 -13.76
C ASP A 77 -12.27 -11.48 -13.18
N PRO A 78 -12.69 -10.39 -13.85
CA PRO A 78 -12.42 -9.03 -13.40
C PRO A 78 -13.39 -8.54 -12.32
N SER A 79 -14.32 -9.37 -11.81
CA SER A 79 -15.32 -8.91 -10.82
C SER A 79 -14.68 -8.42 -9.53
N PHE A 80 -13.49 -8.93 -9.18
CA PHE A 80 -12.72 -8.51 -8.02
C PHE A 80 -12.32 -7.03 -8.06
N LEU A 81 -12.35 -6.39 -9.24
CA LEU A 81 -12.07 -4.97 -9.39
C LEU A 81 -13.11 -4.06 -8.73
N GLY A 82 -14.31 -4.59 -8.45
CA GLY A 82 -15.35 -3.90 -7.67
C GLY A 82 -15.30 -4.18 -6.16
N GLU A 83 -14.32 -4.94 -5.68
CA GLU A 83 -14.19 -5.36 -4.29
C GLU A 83 -13.01 -4.65 -3.62
N VAL A 84 -13.18 -4.14 -2.40
CA VAL A 84 -12.08 -3.62 -1.58
C VAL A 84 -12.09 -4.19 -0.16
N VAL A 85 -10.96 -4.10 0.53
CA VAL A 85 -10.82 -4.50 1.93
C VAL A 85 -10.21 -3.35 2.73
N MET A 86 -10.98 -2.79 3.66
CA MET A 86 -10.64 -1.55 4.37
C MET A 86 -10.54 -1.83 5.88
N ILE A 87 -9.36 -1.66 6.47
CA ILE A 87 -9.03 -2.18 7.81
C ILE A 87 -8.47 -1.08 8.71
N SER A 88 -9.19 -0.80 9.79
CA SER A 88 -8.62 -0.10 10.94
C SER A 88 -8.10 -1.16 11.91
N GLY A 89 -6.77 -1.26 12.05
CA GLY A 89 -6.14 -2.22 12.95
C GLY A 89 -6.31 -1.86 14.44
N VAL A 90 -5.62 -2.59 15.30
CA VAL A 90 -5.83 -2.56 16.74
C VAL A 90 -4.91 -1.57 17.43
N ASP A 91 -5.50 -0.52 18.00
CA ASP A 91 -4.86 0.36 18.98
C ASP A 91 -5.94 0.98 19.86
N ALA A 92 -5.80 0.90 21.18
CA ALA A 92 -6.85 1.39 22.10
C ALA A 92 -6.94 2.92 22.16
N SER A 93 -5.88 3.64 21.80
CA SER A 93 -5.80 5.10 21.88
C SER A 93 -6.11 5.76 20.53
N TYR A 94 -5.52 5.22 19.46
CA TYR A 94 -5.55 5.85 18.15
C TYR A 94 -6.60 5.24 17.22
N ALA A 95 -6.80 3.93 17.20
CA ALA A 95 -7.73 3.31 16.24
C ALA A 95 -9.18 3.83 16.31
N PRO A 96 -9.79 4.14 17.49
CA PRO A 96 -11.15 4.69 17.54
C PRO A 96 -11.36 6.00 16.76
N THR A 97 -10.31 6.82 16.66
CA THR A 97 -10.40 8.16 16.05
C THR A 97 -9.64 8.23 14.73
N TYR A 98 -8.41 7.73 14.71
CA TYR A 98 -7.51 7.79 13.57
C TYR A 98 -7.83 6.69 12.57
N GLY A 99 -7.64 5.44 12.97
CA GLY A 99 -7.85 4.29 12.08
C GLY A 99 -9.29 4.23 11.57
N ASN A 100 -10.27 4.24 12.48
CA ASN A 100 -11.68 4.27 12.12
C ASN A 100 -12.05 5.53 11.34
N GLY A 101 -11.49 6.70 11.69
CA GLY A 101 -11.78 7.94 10.96
C GLY A 101 -11.29 7.93 9.52
N GLN A 102 -10.08 7.39 9.29
CA GLN A 102 -9.52 7.21 7.96
C GLN A 102 -10.38 6.24 7.12
N ILE A 103 -10.71 5.07 7.69
CA ILE A 103 -11.51 4.06 6.98
C ILE A 103 -12.97 4.54 6.73
N ASN A 104 -13.59 5.20 7.70
CA ASN A 104 -14.92 5.77 7.55
C ASN A 104 -14.92 6.82 6.42
N TYR A 105 -13.93 7.70 6.37
CA TYR A 105 -13.81 8.66 5.28
C TYR A 105 -13.76 7.98 3.91
N GLY A 106 -12.85 7.02 3.73
CA GLY A 106 -12.72 6.32 2.46
C GLY A 106 -14.03 5.63 2.06
N THR A 107 -14.69 4.95 3.00
CA THR A 107 -15.92 4.18 2.73
C THR A 107 -17.16 5.05 2.58
N ASP A 108 -17.27 6.18 3.26
CA ASP A 108 -18.39 7.11 3.12
C ASP A 108 -18.36 7.85 1.79
N TYR A 109 -17.16 8.21 1.29
CA TYR A 109 -17.04 9.06 0.09
C TYR A 109 -16.70 8.29 -1.19
N TYR A 110 -15.99 7.16 -1.13
CA TYR A 110 -15.42 6.53 -2.34
C TYR A 110 -15.68 5.03 -2.43
N PHE A 111 -15.34 4.28 -1.38
CA PHE A 111 -15.39 2.82 -1.38
C PHE A 111 -16.76 2.29 -0.96
N ASN A 112 -17.79 2.59 -1.77
CA ASN A 112 -19.18 2.25 -1.49
C ASN A 112 -20.00 1.95 -2.75
N ASN A 113 -21.22 1.46 -2.49
CA ASN A 113 -22.15 1.01 -3.53
C ASN A 113 -22.58 2.13 -4.49
N ASP A 114 -22.58 3.40 -4.05
CA ASP A 114 -22.91 4.52 -4.93
C ASP A 114 -21.87 4.68 -6.06
N HIS A 115 -20.64 4.21 -5.83
CA HIS A 115 -19.56 4.12 -6.81
C HIS A 115 -19.41 2.72 -7.43
N GLY A 116 -20.33 1.79 -7.14
CA GLY A 116 -20.25 0.40 -7.62
C GLY A 116 -19.14 -0.42 -6.97
N ILE A 117 -18.66 0.00 -5.79
CA ILE A 117 -17.59 -0.67 -5.05
C ILE A 117 -18.19 -1.32 -3.79
N TYR A 118 -17.93 -2.60 -3.59
CA TYR A 118 -18.24 -3.30 -2.35
C TYR A 118 -17.02 -3.26 -1.42
N SER A 119 -17.21 -2.77 -0.19
CA SER A 119 -16.15 -2.66 0.79
C SER A 119 -16.31 -3.65 1.94
N ASN A 120 -15.39 -4.60 2.03
CA ASN A 120 -15.19 -5.45 3.21
C ASN A 120 -14.50 -4.60 4.29
N THR A 121 -15.31 -3.99 5.15
CA THR A 121 -14.85 -2.99 6.13
C THR A 121 -14.68 -3.58 7.53
N TYR A 122 -13.50 -3.42 8.10
CA TYR A 122 -13.11 -3.92 9.42
C TYR A 122 -12.68 -2.78 10.33
N LEU A 123 -13.60 -2.31 11.18
CA LEU A 123 -13.34 -1.23 12.13
C LEU A 123 -12.90 -1.77 13.50
N TYR A 124 -12.05 -1.01 14.18
CA TYR A 124 -11.71 -1.25 15.58
C TYR A 124 -12.95 -1.02 16.47
N PRO A 125 -13.20 -1.85 17.50
CA PRO A 125 -12.35 -2.96 17.99
C PRO A 125 -12.62 -4.33 17.35
N LEU A 126 -13.61 -4.45 16.47
CA LEU A 126 -14.03 -5.75 15.92
C LEU A 126 -12.97 -6.35 14.98
N SER A 127 -12.20 -5.50 14.30
CA SER A 127 -11.09 -5.88 13.42
C SER A 127 -10.07 -6.81 14.09
N GLY A 128 -9.80 -6.66 15.39
CA GLY A 128 -8.85 -7.50 16.14
C GLY A 128 -9.22 -8.99 16.22
N SER A 129 -10.46 -9.34 15.87
CA SER A 129 -10.91 -10.74 15.77
C SER A 129 -11.12 -11.21 14.33
N SER A 130 -10.82 -10.37 13.35
CA SER A 130 -11.20 -10.57 11.94
C SER A 130 -10.06 -11.03 11.05
N GLY A 131 -8.86 -11.32 11.59
CA GLY A 131 -7.68 -11.64 10.78
C GLY A 131 -7.85 -12.81 9.80
N SER A 132 -8.57 -13.87 10.18
CA SER A 132 -8.87 -14.97 9.25
C SER A 132 -9.80 -14.55 8.11
N GLN A 133 -10.80 -13.72 8.40
CA GLN A 133 -11.73 -13.23 7.39
C GLN A 133 -11.03 -12.25 6.43
N ILE A 134 -10.23 -11.31 6.96
CA ILE A 134 -9.43 -10.39 6.15
C ILE A 134 -8.56 -11.14 5.14
N LYS A 135 -7.84 -12.18 5.57
CA LYS A 135 -7.02 -13.01 4.67
C LYS A 135 -7.86 -13.80 3.66
N SER A 136 -9.07 -14.18 4.03
CA SER A 136 -10.03 -14.84 3.13
C SER A 136 -10.54 -13.88 2.06
N ASP A 137 -10.87 -12.64 2.42
CA ASP A 137 -11.35 -11.63 1.48
C ASP A 137 -10.25 -11.25 0.49
N VAL A 138 -9.03 -11.03 0.98
CA VAL A 138 -7.86 -10.79 0.12
C VAL A 138 -7.58 -11.98 -0.80
N SER A 139 -7.72 -13.21 -0.29
CA SER A 139 -7.59 -14.43 -1.10
C SER A 139 -8.70 -14.59 -2.16
N SER A 140 -9.89 -14.06 -1.90
CA SER A 140 -11.03 -14.09 -2.83
C SER A 140 -10.88 -13.08 -3.96
N GLY A 141 -10.06 -12.05 -3.74
CA GLY A 141 -9.70 -11.00 -4.68
C GLY A 141 -10.31 -9.65 -4.30
N ALA A 142 -9.49 -8.60 -4.40
CA ALA A 142 -9.90 -7.22 -4.24
C ALA A 142 -9.08 -6.33 -5.19
N ALA A 143 -9.63 -5.22 -5.65
CA ALA A 143 -8.89 -4.19 -6.39
C ALA A 143 -7.94 -3.44 -5.46
N TYR A 144 -8.41 -3.15 -4.25
CA TYR A 144 -7.70 -2.31 -3.29
C TYR A 144 -7.82 -2.88 -1.88
N VAL A 145 -6.71 -2.88 -1.15
CA VAL A 145 -6.68 -3.25 0.27
C VAL A 145 -5.92 -2.18 1.02
N ASN A 146 -6.52 -1.64 2.09
CA ASN A 146 -5.83 -0.68 2.94
C ASN A 146 -5.94 -1.02 4.41
N TYR A 147 -4.79 -0.96 5.07
CA TYR A 147 -4.61 -1.18 6.49
C TYR A 147 -3.97 0.06 7.12
N THR A 148 -4.53 0.51 8.25
CA THR A 148 -3.99 1.59 9.09
C THR A 148 -3.92 1.13 10.54
N ALA A 149 -2.71 0.99 11.09
CA ALA A 149 -2.35 0.77 12.50
C ALA A 149 -0.87 0.34 12.62
N HIS A 150 -0.57 -0.64 13.47
CA HIS A 150 0.80 -1.10 13.75
C HIS A 150 1.30 -2.04 12.66
N GLY A 151 2.54 -1.83 12.26
CA GLY A 151 3.25 -2.65 11.27
C GLY A 151 4.67 -2.90 11.71
N TYR A 152 5.30 -3.84 11.05
CA TYR A 152 6.71 -4.16 11.17
C TYR A 152 7.20 -4.76 9.85
N GLU A 153 8.49 -5.05 9.75
CA GLU A 153 9.14 -5.39 8.49
C GLU A 153 8.49 -6.57 7.78
N GLN A 154 7.94 -7.55 8.50
CA GLN A 154 7.33 -8.75 7.92
C GLN A 154 5.79 -8.77 7.94
N GLY A 155 5.13 -7.64 8.23
CA GLY A 155 3.68 -7.54 8.04
C GLY A 155 2.93 -6.54 8.90
N TRP A 156 1.60 -6.65 8.83
CA TRP A 156 0.67 -5.95 9.71
C TRP A 156 0.58 -6.67 11.05
N ALA A 157 0.57 -5.92 12.15
CA ALA A 157 0.63 -6.49 13.49
C ALA A 157 -0.71 -7.08 13.96
N ASP A 158 -1.78 -6.28 13.95
CA ASP A 158 -3.07 -6.70 14.48
C ASP A 158 -4.24 -5.96 13.78
N PRO A 159 -5.13 -6.66 13.05
CA PRO A 159 -5.10 -8.11 12.79
C PRO A 159 -3.88 -8.54 11.97
N SER A 160 -3.25 -9.64 12.39
CA SER A 160 -1.97 -10.08 11.81
C SER A 160 -2.11 -10.58 10.36
N PHE A 161 -1.28 -10.03 9.49
CA PHE A 161 -1.07 -10.48 8.12
C PHE A 161 0.42 -10.36 7.80
N THR A 162 1.08 -11.51 7.64
CA THR A 162 2.53 -11.61 7.56
C THR A 162 3.03 -12.19 6.23
N ASN A 163 4.34 -12.16 5.98
CA ASN A 163 4.97 -12.87 4.85
C ASN A 163 4.56 -14.36 4.80
N SER A 164 4.37 -15.01 5.95
CA SER A 164 3.93 -16.41 6.00
C SER A 164 2.50 -16.58 5.48
N ASP A 165 1.62 -15.61 5.72
CA ASP A 165 0.26 -15.62 5.19
C ASP A 165 0.24 -15.34 3.70
N VAL A 166 1.13 -14.47 3.18
CA VAL A 166 1.29 -14.21 1.74
C VAL A 166 1.54 -15.51 0.97
N ASN A 167 2.40 -16.39 1.50
CA ASN A 167 2.67 -17.70 0.89
C ASN A 167 1.43 -18.59 0.75
N ASN A 168 0.43 -18.38 1.61
CA ASN A 168 -0.82 -19.15 1.66
C ASN A 168 -1.97 -18.49 0.89
N LEU A 169 -1.78 -17.30 0.33
CA LEU A 169 -2.81 -16.64 -0.49
C LEU A 169 -3.16 -17.48 -1.72
N THR A 170 -4.44 -17.35 -2.12
CA THR A 170 -5.04 -18.09 -3.24
C THR A 170 -5.66 -17.18 -4.29
N ASN A 171 -5.32 -15.88 -4.28
CA ASN A 171 -5.83 -14.86 -5.20
C ASN A 171 -5.13 -14.85 -6.57
N ASN A 172 -4.96 -16.02 -7.17
CA ASN A 172 -4.37 -16.12 -8.51
C ASN A 172 -5.23 -15.37 -9.54
N GLY A 173 -4.60 -14.48 -10.29
CA GLY A 173 -5.24 -13.58 -11.25
C GLY A 173 -6.12 -12.48 -10.64
N LYS A 174 -6.00 -12.22 -9.33
CA LYS A 174 -6.83 -11.26 -8.58
C LYS A 174 -5.96 -10.43 -7.62
N TYR A 175 -5.04 -9.66 -8.19
CA TYR A 175 -3.96 -9.00 -7.44
C TYR A 175 -4.35 -7.57 -7.04
N PRO A 176 -4.55 -7.26 -5.75
CA PRO A 176 -4.85 -5.90 -5.30
C PRO A 176 -3.65 -4.96 -5.41
N LEU A 177 -3.93 -3.66 -5.51
CA LEU A 177 -3.04 -2.64 -4.93
C LEU A 177 -3.25 -2.64 -3.42
N MET A 178 -2.16 -2.74 -2.66
CA MET A 178 -2.22 -2.78 -1.21
C MET A 178 -1.53 -1.55 -0.60
N VAL A 179 -2.11 -0.97 0.45
CA VAL A 179 -1.55 0.18 1.16
C VAL A 179 -1.50 -0.12 2.65
N GLY A 180 -0.31 -0.05 3.25
CA GLY A 180 -0.11 -0.13 4.69
C GLY A 180 0.32 1.22 5.26
N ASN A 181 -0.63 1.96 5.84
CA ASN A 181 -0.35 3.11 6.70
C ASN A 181 0.11 2.61 8.07
N CYS A 182 1.35 2.13 8.10
CA CYS A 182 1.95 1.46 9.24
C CYS A 182 3.47 1.37 9.09
N CYS A 183 4.16 1.19 10.22
CA CYS A 183 5.61 1.19 10.29
C CYS A 183 6.27 0.08 9.46
N SER A 184 7.36 0.42 8.79
CA SER A 184 8.43 -0.46 8.31
C SER A 184 8.07 -1.61 7.37
N THR A 185 6.82 -1.75 6.93
CA THR A 185 6.39 -2.82 6.01
C THR A 185 7.08 -2.78 4.64
N ASN A 186 7.77 -1.69 4.33
CA ASN A 186 8.61 -1.46 3.17
C ASN A 186 10.09 -1.21 3.52
N ALA A 187 10.58 -1.63 4.70
CA ALA A 187 12.00 -1.51 5.05
C ALA A 187 12.84 -2.54 4.26
N PHE A 188 13.09 -2.25 2.98
CA PHE A 188 13.70 -3.14 1.98
C PHE A 188 15.23 -3.33 2.15
N ASP A 189 15.79 -2.94 3.29
CA ASP A 189 17.17 -3.20 3.70
C ASP A 189 17.29 -4.23 4.85
N THR A 190 16.17 -4.80 5.31
CA THR A 190 16.11 -5.67 6.50
C THR A 190 15.98 -7.18 6.18
N GLY A 191 16.18 -7.56 4.92
CA GLY A 191 15.76 -8.85 4.37
C GLY A 191 14.46 -8.72 3.58
N GLU A 192 13.76 -9.83 3.32
CA GLU A 192 12.47 -9.75 2.62
C GLU A 192 11.41 -9.10 3.51
N CYS A 193 11.08 -7.84 3.22
CA CYS A 193 10.01 -7.12 3.91
C CYS A 193 8.63 -7.48 3.34
N PHE A 194 7.55 -7.02 3.97
CA PHE A 194 6.18 -7.39 3.62
C PHE A 194 5.79 -6.97 2.21
N GLY A 195 6.11 -5.73 1.82
CA GLY A 195 5.88 -5.26 0.46
C GLY A 195 6.62 -6.12 -0.57
N GLU A 196 7.87 -6.49 -0.29
CA GLU A 196 8.63 -7.40 -1.16
C GLU A 196 8.00 -8.78 -1.24
N ALA A 197 7.60 -9.39 -0.12
CA ALA A 197 6.95 -10.70 -0.11
C ALA A 197 5.67 -10.70 -0.95
N LEU A 198 4.83 -9.66 -0.83
CA LEU A 198 3.60 -9.50 -1.62
C LEU A 198 3.87 -9.41 -3.12
N LEU A 199 4.89 -8.64 -3.53
CA LEU A 199 5.21 -8.42 -4.94
C LEU A 199 5.93 -9.62 -5.55
N ARG A 200 6.86 -10.25 -4.83
CA ARG A 200 7.66 -11.39 -5.30
C ARG A 200 6.88 -12.69 -5.39
N ALA A 201 5.81 -12.85 -4.60
CA ALA A 201 5.02 -14.06 -4.60
C ALA A 201 4.42 -14.37 -5.98
N GLN A 202 4.70 -15.57 -6.48
CA GLN A 202 4.23 -16.02 -7.80
C GLN A 202 2.75 -16.42 -7.74
N ASN A 203 1.97 -15.94 -8.71
CA ASN A 203 0.54 -16.27 -8.87
C ASN A 203 -0.33 -15.93 -7.65
N LYS A 204 0.10 -14.97 -6.82
CA LYS A 204 -0.61 -14.48 -5.62
C LYS A 204 -0.02 -13.15 -5.13
N GLY A 205 -0.55 -12.64 -4.03
CA GLY A 205 -0.07 -11.41 -3.41
C GLY A 205 -0.63 -10.18 -4.12
N ALA A 206 0.16 -9.13 -4.26
CA ALA A 206 -0.29 -7.82 -4.76
C ALA A 206 0.32 -7.46 -6.12
N VAL A 207 -0.32 -6.55 -6.86
CA VAL A 207 0.27 -5.91 -8.05
C VAL A 207 1.13 -4.70 -7.67
N GLY A 208 0.84 -4.07 -6.54
CA GLY A 208 1.58 -2.94 -5.99
C GLY A 208 1.45 -2.89 -4.46
N TYR A 209 2.45 -2.33 -3.78
CA TYR A 209 2.39 -2.06 -2.34
C TYR A 209 2.94 -0.68 -2.00
N ILE A 210 2.18 0.11 -1.25
CA ILE A 210 2.60 1.42 -0.70
C ILE A 210 2.64 1.29 0.82
N GLY A 211 3.76 1.66 1.44
CA GLY A 211 3.93 1.59 2.89
C GLY A 211 5.24 2.21 3.35
N GLY A 212 5.39 2.35 4.67
CA GLY A 212 6.57 2.99 5.28
C GLY A 212 7.83 2.12 5.20
N SER A 213 8.95 2.71 4.78
CA SER A 213 10.28 2.10 4.88
C SER A 213 10.93 2.29 6.25
N ASP A 214 10.26 3.01 7.15
CA ASP A 214 10.60 3.22 8.56
C ASP A 214 9.28 3.44 9.33
N VAL A 215 9.35 3.87 10.58
CA VAL A 215 8.19 4.23 11.40
C VAL A 215 7.34 5.30 10.71
N THR A 216 6.03 5.08 10.73
CA THR A 216 5.04 6.08 10.33
C THR A 216 4.37 6.67 11.57
N TYR A 217 3.60 7.73 11.37
CA TYR A 217 2.99 8.47 12.47
C TYR A 217 1.49 8.60 12.22
N TRP A 218 0.70 8.43 13.28
CA TRP A 218 -0.76 8.42 13.20
C TRP A 218 -1.35 9.69 12.59
N ASN A 219 -0.81 10.87 12.89
CA ASN A 219 -1.31 12.12 12.33
C ASN A 219 -1.02 12.18 10.82
N GLU A 220 0.22 11.94 10.43
CA GLU A 220 0.69 12.00 9.05
C GLU A 220 0.02 10.93 8.18
N ASP A 221 -0.16 9.70 8.67
CA ASP A 221 -0.90 8.64 7.98
C ASP A 221 -2.38 8.98 7.80
N PHE A 222 -3.01 9.56 8.84
CA PHE A 222 -4.40 10.02 8.73
C PHE A 222 -4.54 11.11 7.67
N TRP A 223 -3.67 12.13 7.70
CA TRP A 223 -3.69 13.21 6.72
C TRP A 223 -3.32 12.73 5.31
N TRP A 224 -2.45 11.73 5.20
CA TRP A 224 -2.15 11.10 3.92
C TRP A 224 -3.40 10.52 3.29
N GLY A 225 -4.24 9.81 4.04
CA GLY A 225 -5.50 9.24 3.52
C GLY A 225 -6.61 10.27 3.31
N VAL A 226 -6.81 11.15 4.30
CA VAL A 226 -8.04 11.96 4.48
C VAL A 226 -7.88 13.44 4.10
N GLY A 227 -6.64 13.93 4.02
CA GLY A 227 -6.32 15.35 3.86
C GLY A 227 -5.98 16.04 5.19
N ASN A 228 -5.26 17.17 5.09
CA ASN A 228 -4.70 17.89 6.24
C ASN A 228 -5.74 18.77 6.97
N GLY A 229 -6.54 18.15 7.84
CA GLY A 229 -7.47 18.84 8.74
C GLY A 229 -7.59 18.19 10.12
N ASN A 230 -8.68 18.52 10.82
CA ASN A 230 -8.92 17.98 12.16
C ASN A 230 -9.08 16.46 12.13
N ILE A 231 -8.30 15.77 12.96
CA ILE A 231 -8.42 14.33 13.15
C ILE A 231 -9.67 14.03 13.98
N THR A 232 -10.60 13.30 13.38
CA THR A 232 -11.86 12.87 14.01
C THR A 232 -12.26 11.51 13.45
N SER A 233 -13.18 10.81 14.12
CA SER A 233 -13.69 9.51 13.67
C SER A 233 -14.64 9.58 12.47
N ASN A 234 -15.08 10.79 12.07
CA ASN A 234 -15.96 11.03 10.93
C ASN A 234 -15.54 12.34 10.25
N PRO A 235 -14.35 12.39 9.63
CA PRO A 235 -13.86 13.59 8.97
C PRO A 235 -14.69 13.88 7.70
N SER A 236 -14.60 15.11 7.20
CA SER A 236 -15.32 15.51 5.98
C SER A 236 -14.40 16.24 5.01
N TYR A 237 -14.62 16.06 3.71
CA TYR A 237 -13.81 16.67 2.67
C TYR A 237 -13.67 18.19 2.85
N ASN A 238 -14.77 18.87 3.18
CA ASN A 238 -14.78 20.32 3.41
C ASN A 238 -13.89 20.78 4.59
N SER A 239 -13.63 19.88 5.55
CA SER A 239 -12.82 20.17 6.74
C SER A 239 -11.35 19.77 6.63
N THR A 240 -11.02 18.86 5.70
CA THR A 240 -9.68 18.27 5.58
C THR A 240 -8.99 18.62 4.26
N GLY A 241 -9.74 18.99 3.22
CA GLY A 241 -9.20 19.14 1.87
C GLY A 241 -8.78 17.79 1.29
N PRO A 242 -7.98 17.80 0.20
CA PRO A 242 -7.61 16.58 -0.50
C PRO A 242 -6.57 15.74 0.28
N GLY A 243 -6.79 14.44 0.34
CA GLY A 243 -5.88 13.36 0.69
C GLY A 243 -5.86 12.27 -0.39
N ALA A 244 -5.16 11.18 -0.13
CA ALA A 244 -4.90 10.11 -1.10
C ALA A 244 -6.17 9.38 -1.57
N TYR A 245 -7.23 9.34 -0.77
CA TYR A 245 -8.50 8.74 -1.21
C TYR A 245 -9.30 9.62 -2.18
N ASP A 246 -9.01 10.91 -2.27
CA ASP A 246 -9.76 11.84 -3.13
C ASP A 246 -9.23 11.88 -4.59
N CYS A 247 -8.19 11.08 -4.88
CA CYS A 247 -7.40 11.08 -6.11
C CYS A 247 -7.81 9.96 -7.09
#